data_AF-A0AA43BDS2-F1
#
_entry.id   AF-A0AA43BDS2-F1
#
_cell.length_a   1.000
_cell.length_b   1.000
_cell.length_c   1.000
_cell.angle_alpha   90.00
_cell.angle_beta   90.00
_cell.angle_gamma   90.00
#
_symmetry.space_group_name_H-M   'P 1'
#
loop_
_entity.id
_entity.type
_entity.pdbx_description
1 polymer ?
#
loop_
_entity_poly.entity_id
_entity_poly.type
_entity_poly.pdbx_seq_one_letter_code
_entity_poly.pdbx_strand_id
1 'polypeptide(L)'
;MRLPRPLLIAGLAALALPAAPAVAQDDPPQKIFNLIVYGDDPCPTGEGEEIVVCARKPESERYRIPKKLREKPEEVGGPGWGSQVATMEQTQRQILPNSCSAIGSNGFTGCTAQMLQQWFAERRMQQSSSSTP
;
A
#
# COMPACT_ATOMS: atom_id res chain seq x y z
N MET A 1 19.72 -45.24 -62.79
CA MET A 1 18.37 -44.95 -63.31
C MET A 1 18.01 -43.51 -62.95
N ARG A 2 17.77 -42.69 -63.99
CA ARG A 2 17.04 -41.41 -64.08
C ARG A 2 17.47 -40.20 -63.20
N LEU A 3 18.28 -39.33 -63.83
CA LEU A 3 18.29 -37.86 -63.71
C LEU A 3 16.95 -37.25 -64.26
N PRO A 4 16.75 -35.92 -64.41
CA PRO A 4 16.67 -34.82 -63.43
C PRO A 4 15.54 -33.77 -63.75
N ARG A 5 15.48 -32.68 -62.96
CA ARG A 5 15.19 -31.27 -63.35
C ARG A 5 13.73 -30.76 -63.60
N PRO A 6 13.53 -29.42 -63.48
CA PRO A 6 12.34 -28.71 -62.98
C PRO A 6 11.63 -27.85 -64.04
N LEU A 7 10.51 -27.20 -63.71
CA LEU A 7 9.97 -26.03 -64.45
C LEU A 7 8.93 -25.31 -63.55
N LEU A 8 9.20 -24.08 -63.07
CA LEU A 8 8.99 -22.75 -63.70
C LEU A 8 7.54 -22.24 -63.65
N ILE A 9 7.30 -21.26 -62.77
CA ILE A 9 6.37 -20.12 -62.91
C ILE A 9 7.06 -18.99 -62.10
N ALA A 10 7.81 -18.02 -62.64
CA ALA A 10 7.58 -17.00 -63.65
C ALA A 10 6.36 -16.10 -63.35
N GLY A 11 6.59 -14.90 -62.82
CA GLY A 11 5.58 -13.83 -62.73
C GLY A 11 5.88 -12.83 -61.60
N LEU A 12 6.80 -11.89 -61.78
CA LEU A 12 6.60 -10.51 -62.28
C LEU A 12 6.20 -9.49 -61.19
N ALA A 13 6.83 -8.32 -61.33
CA ALA A 13 6.46 -7.01 -60.80
C ALA A 13 6.84 -6.71 -59.34
N ALA A 14 8.07 -6.20 -59.22
CA ALA A 14 8.42 -5.18 -58.26
C ALA A 14 7.39 -4.02 -58.30
N LEU A 15 6.67 -3.82 -57.20
CA LEU A 15 6.10 -2.54 -56.82
C LEU A 15 6.94 -2.02 -55.65
N ALA A 16 8.07 -1.40 -55.98
CA ALA A 16 8.78 -0.54 -55.06
C ALA A 16 7.92 0.71 -54.86
N LEU A 17 6.94 0.66 -53.96
CA LEU A 17 6.43 1.88 -53.35
C LEU A 17 7.59 2.48 -52.55
N PRO A 18 7.94 3.76 -52.71
CA PRO A 18 8.73 4.42 -51.71
C PRO A 18 7.89 4.39 -50.43
N ALA A 19 8.31 3.56 -49.48
CA ALA A 19 7.92 3.73 -48.09
C ALA A 19 8.52 5.07 -47.66
N ALA A 20 7.82 6.16 -47.94
CA ALA A 20 8.08 7.42 -47.29
C ALA A 20 7.96 7.15 -45.78
N PRO A 21 8.98 7.48 -44.97
CA PRO A 21 8.81 7.40 -43.54
C PRO A 21 7.62 8.30 -43.20
N ALA A 22 6.59 7.71 -42.59
CA ALA A 22 5.53 8.48 -41.97
C ALA A 22 6.15 9.28 -40.84
N VAL A 23 6.59 10.51 -41.14
CA VAL A 23 7.01 11.51 -40.16
C VAL A 23 5.75 12.05 -39.48
N ALA A 24 5.21 11.24 -38.58
CA ALA A 24 4.19 11.63 -37.63
C ALA A 24 4.50 10.93 -36.30
N GLN A 25 5.72 11.11 -35.81
CA GLN A 25 5.97 11.07 -34.39
C GLN A 25 6.13 12.54 -33.99
N ASP A 26 5.00 13.17 -33.65
CA ASP A 26 5.06 14.40 -32.86
C ASP A 26 5.97 14.10 -31.67
N ASP A 27 6.91 15.01 -31.40
CA ASP A 27 7.80 14.90 -30.25
C ASP A 27 6.97 14.62 -29.00
N PRO A 28 7.40 13.69 -28.12
CA PRO A 28 6.64 13.39 -26.92
C PRO A 28 6.46 14.69 -26.12
N PRO A 29 5.23 14.98 -25.65
CA PRO A 29 4.91 16.24 -25.00
C PRO A 29 5.88 16.50 -23.86
N GLN A 30 6.47 17.71 -23.84
CA GLN A 30 7.53 18.09 -22.91
C GLN A 30 7.06 18.01 -21.44
N LYS A 31 5.75 18.15 -21.18
CA LYS A 31 5.15 18.07 -19.84
C LYS A 31 3.72 17.52 -19.86
N ILE A 32 3.44 16.60 -18.93
CA ILE A 32 2.11 16.01 -18.71
C ILE A 32 1.68 16.29 -17.26
N PHE A 33 0.56 16.98 -17.08
CA PHE A 33 -0.04 17.23 -15.77
C PHE A 33 -1.26 16.34 -15.55
N ASN A 34 -1.26 15.57 -14.46
CA ASN A 34 -2.39 14.76 -14.04
C ASN A 34 -3.06 15.39 -12.83
N LEU A 35 -4.24 16.00 -13.02
CA LEU A 35 -4.99 16.67 -11.97
C LEU A 35 -6.26 15.92 -11.62
N ILE A 36 -6.76 16.13 -10.40
CA ILE A 36 -8.05 15.61 -9.95
C ILE A 36 -8.99 16.80 -9.76
N VAL A 37 -10.09 16.82 -10.52
CA VAL A 37 -11.15 17.83 -10.40
C VAL A 37 -12.36 17.23 -9.69
N TYR A 38 -13.08 18.04 -8.92
CA TYR A 38 -14.25 17.60 -8.17
C TYR A 38 -15.53 18.16 -8.81
N GLY A 39 -16.57 17.33 -8.88
CA GLY A 39 -17.87 17.71 -9.41
C GLY A 39 -17.80 18.36 -10.78
N ASP A 40 -18.30 19.59 -10.82
CA ASP A 40 -18.37 20.43 -12.01
C ASP A 40 -17.25 21.47 -12.08
N ASP A 41 -16.19 21.33 -11.26
CA ASP A 41 -15.02 22.20 -11.33
C ASP A 41 -14.41 22.15 -12.74
N PRO A 42 -14.04 23.31 -13.32
CA PRO A 42 -13.41 23.35 -14.62
C PRO A 42 -12.02 22.70 -14.58
N CYS A 43 -11.76 21.81 -15.52
CA CYS A 43 -10.40 21.33 -15.78
C CYS A 43 -9.60 22.46 -16.44
N PRO A 44 -8.45 22.88 -15.87
CA PRO A 44 -7.64 23.93 -16.47
C PRO A 44 -7.09 23.48 -17.83
N THR A 45 -7.04 24.40 -18.78
CA THR A 45 -6.42 24.15 -20.09
C THR A 45 -4.91 24.31 -19.96
N GLY A 46 -4.13 23.39 -20.53
CA GLY A 46 -2.67 23.53 -20.61
C GLY A 46 -2.25 24.71 -21.49
N GLU A 47 -1.10 25.31 -21.19
CA GLU A 47 -0.52 26.38 -22.00
C GLU A 47 0.60 25.83 -22.89
N GLY A 48 0.62 26.21 -24.18
CA GLY A 48 1.69 25.80 -25.11
C GLY A 48 1.70 24.30 -25.39
N GLU A 49 2.79 23.62 -25.03
CA GLU A 49 3.05 22.21 -25.33
C GLU A 49 2.77 21.28 -24.13
N GLU A 50 1.88 21.71 -23.23
CA GLU A 50 1.53 20.99 -22.00
C GLU A 50 0.21 20.22 -22.16
N ILE A 51 0.23 18.93 -21.85
CA ILE A 51 -0.99 18.10 -21.83
C ILE A 51 -1.52 18.03 -20.40
N VAL A 52 -2.75 18.52 -20.20
CA VAL A 52 -3.46 18.44 -18.93
C VAL A 52 -4.52 17.33 -18.99
N VAL A 53 -4.36 16.31 -18.15
CA VAL A 53 -5.30 15.19 -17.99
C VAL A 53 -6.00 15.32 -16.64
N CYS A 54 -7.31 15.58 -16.66
CA CYS A 54 -8.12 15.68 -15.44
C CYS A 54 -8.93 14.41 -15.18
N ALA A 55 -8.72 13.80 -14.01
CA ALA A 55 -9.59 12.76 -13.48
C ALA A 55 -10.70 13.39 -12.63
N ARG A 56 -11.97 13.25 -13.04
CA ARG A 56 -13.12 13.78 -12.31
C ARG A 56 -13.55 12.87 -11.15
N LYS A 57 -13.74 13.43 -9.97
CA LYS A 57 -14.33 12.79 -8.79
C LYS A 57 -15.63 13.51 -8.38
N PRO A 58 -16.57 12.86 -7.67
CA PRO A 58 -17.78 13.54 -7.21
C PRO A 58 -17.47 14.56 -6.10
N GLU A 59 -18.31 15.60 -5.97
CA GLU A 59 -18.17 16.66 -4.94
C GLU A 59 -18.06 16.10 -3.52
N SER A 60 -18.78 15.02 -3.22
CA SER A 60 -18.77 14.36 -1.92
C SER A 60 -17.40 13.83 -1.50
N GLU A 61 -16.46 13.69 -2.43
CA GLU A 61 -15.11 13.19 -2.19
C GLU A 61 -14.09 14.32 -1.95
N ARG A 62 -14.45 15.61 -2.08
CA ARG A 62 -13.51 16.74 -1.94
C ARG A 62 -12.89 16.84 -0.54
N TYR A 63 -13.70 16.64 0.51
CA TYR A 63 -13.26 16.71 1.91
C TYR A 63 -13.30 15.35 2.62
N ARG A 64 -13.68 14.28 1.91
CA ARG A 64 -13.80 12.95 2.49
C ARG A 64 -12.46 12.22 2.41
N ILE A 65 -12.17 11.39 3.40
CA ILE A 65 -11.02 10.48 3.38
C ILE A 65 -11.05 9.69 2.06
N PRO A 66 -9.98 9.66 1.25
CA PRO A 66 -9.96 8.93 -0.02
C PRO A 66 -10.37 7.46 0.15
N LYS A 67 -11.08 6.88 -0.82
CA LYS A 67 -11.57 5.48 -0.76
C LYS A 67 -10.51 4.47 -0.28
N LYS A 68 -9.29 4.55 -0.84
CA LYS A 68 -8.15 3.70 -0.47
C LYS A 68 -7.71 3.79 0.99
N LEU A 69 -8.03 4.89 1.68
CA LEU A 69 -7.70 5.10 3.10
C LEU A 69 -8.91 4.87 4.02
N ARG A 70 -10.08 4.52 3.46
CA ARG A 70 -11.27 4.17 4.25
C ARG A 70 -11.24 2.73 4.73
N GLU A 71 -10.56 1.87 3.99
CA GLU A 71 -10.41 0.47 4.32
C GLU A 71 -9.53 0.36 5.56
N LYS A 72 -10.04 -0.31 6.59
CA LYS A 72 -9.22 -0.65 7.75
C LYS A 72 -8.23 -1.71 7.26
N PRO A 73 -6.90 -1.47 7.36
CA PRO A 73 -5.95 -2.52 7.05
C PRO A 73 -6.27 -3.74 7.90
N GLU A 74 -6.01 -4.93 7.36
CA GLU A 74 -6.14 -6.18 8.10
C GLU A 74 -5.42 -6.04 9.45
N GLU A 75 -6.06 -6.49 10.52
CA GLU A 75 -5.49 -6.38 11.86
C GLU A 75 -4.19 -7.17 11.90
N VAL A 76 -3.08 -6.45 11.86
CA VAL A 76 -1.74 -7.05 11.93
C VAL A 76 -1.67 -7.76 13.28
N GLY A 77 -1.57 -9.09 13.25
CA GLY A 77 -1.59 -9.93 14.43
C GLY A 77 -0.56 -9.49 15.46
N GLY A 78 -1.03 -8.94 16.58
CA GLY A 78 -0.17 -8.41 17.63
C GLY A 78 -0.98 -7.86 18.81
N PRO A 79 -0.34 -7.70 19.98
CA PRO A 79 -0.98 -7.10 21.14
C PRO A 79 -1.42 -5.67 20.84
N GLY A 80 -2.67 -5.34 21.17
CA GLY A 80 -3.19 -3.98 21.02
C GLY A 80 -2.40 -2.96 21.85
N TRP A 81 -2.52 -1.67 21.51
CA TRP A 81 -1.82 -0.59 22.20
C TRP A 81 -1.97 -0.63 23.73
N GLY A 82 -3.17 -0.96 24.23
CA GLY A 82 -3.42 -1.06 25.67
C GLY A 82 -2.58 -2.13 26.39
N SER A 83 -2.36 -3.29 25.77
CA SER A 83 -1.46 -4.33 26.31
C SER A 83 0.01 -3.91 26.26
N GLN A 84 0.40 -3.14 25.23
CA GLN A 84 1.75 -2.61 25.13
C GLN A 84 2.02 -1.59 26.25
N VAL A 85 1.10 -0.65 26.48
CA VAL A 85 1.21 0.33 27.57
C VAL A 85 1.27 -0.35 28.93
N ALA A 86 0.41 -1.35 29.19
CA ALA A 86 0.45 -2.10 30.45
C ALA A 86 1.82 -2.77 30.69
N THR A 87 2.46 -3.27 29.63
CA THR A 87 3.80 -3.87 29.71
C THR A 87 4.88 -2.81 30.00
N MET A 88 4.77 -1.63 29.39
CA MET A 88 5.67 -0.50 29.65
C MET A 88 5.57 -0.04 31.11
N GLU A 89 4.35 0.11 31.64
CA GLU A 89 4.11 0.48 33.04
C GLU A 89 4.68 -0.56 34.02
N GLN A 90 4.52 -1.85 33.72
CA GLN A 90 5.08 -2.93 34.53
C GLN A 90 6.61 -2.86 34.58
N THR A 91 7.24 -2.57 33.45
CA THR A 91 8.71 -2.47 33.33
C THR A 91 9.25 -1.28 34.14
N GLN A 92 8.57 -0.13 34.09
CA GLN A 92 8.96 1.05 34.87
C GLN A 92 8.91 0.83 36.38
N ARG A 93 8.06 -0.10 36.86
CA ARG A 93 7.90 -0.40 38.29
C ARG A 93 8.97 -1.33 38.84
N GLN A 94 9.86 -1.91 38.04
CA GLN A 94 10.79 -2.95 38.50
C GLN A 94 11.78 -2.52 39.59
N ILE A 95 12.02 -1.23 39.79
CA ILE A 95 12.92 -0.73 40.84
C ILE A 95 12.16 -0.09 42.02
N LEU A 96 10.82 -0.07 41.97
CA LEU A 96 10.00 0.47 43.04
C LEU A 96 9.75 -0.59 44.13
N PRO A 97 9.50 -0.14 45.39
CA PRO A 97 8.91 -0.99 46.42
C PRO A 97 7.63 -1.67 45.91
N ASN A 98 7.38 -2.90 46.37
CA ASN A 98 6.22 -3.70 45.96
C ASN A 98 6.23 -4.14 44.48
N SER A 99 7.41 -4.28 43.88
CA SER A 99 7.61 -4.96 42.59
C SER A 99 7.93 -6.44 42.79
N CYS A 100 8.30 -7.18 41.73
CA CYS A 100 8.89 -8.52 41.83
C CYS A 100 10.27 -8.52 41.16
N SER A 101 11.21 -7.80 41.75
CA SER A 101 12.56 -7.59 41.28
C SER A 101 13.57 -7.86 42.39
N ALA A 102 14.74 -8.38 42.00
CA ALA A 102 15.88 -8.54 42.90
C ALA A 102 16.65 -7.23 43.13
N ILE A 103 16.27 -6.15 42.46
CA ILE A 103 16.96 -4.86 42.46
C ILE A 103 16.09 -3.84 43.21
N GLY A 104 16.70 -3.11 44.17
CA GLY A 104 16.03 -2.06 44.95
C GLY A 104 15.46 -2.53 46.29
N SER A 105 15.16 -1.57 47.18
CA SER A 105 14.60 -1.87 48.50
C SER A 105 13.12 -2.25 48.38
N ASN A 106 12.74 -3.34 49.07
CA ASN A 106 11.37 -3.89 49.04
C ASN A 106 10.86 -4.27 47.63
N GLY A 107 11.76 -4.57 46.69
CA GLY A 107 11.41 -5.02 45.33
C GLY A 107 10.91 -6.46 45.26
N PHE A 108 11.00 -7.26 46.33
CA PHE A 108 10.60 -8.66 46.35
C PHE A 108 9.17 -8.88 46.86
N THR A 109 8.52 -7.86 47.43
CA THR A 109 7.26 -8.02 48.18
C THR A 109 6.02 -8.12 47.27
N GLY A 110 6.13 -7.79 45.98
CA GLY A 110 5.03 -7.75 45.02
C GLY A 110 4.90 -8.98 44.11
N CYS A 111 5.68 -10.04 44.32
CA CYS A 111 5.69 -11.22 43.43
C CYS A 111 4.33 -11.91 43.27
N THR A 112 3.55 -12.03 44.35
CA THR A 112 2.20 -12.61 44.26
C THR A 112 1.26 -11.74 43.41
N ALA A 113 1.33 -10.41 43.57
CA ALA A 113 0.51 -9.49 42.78
C ALA A 113 0.88 -9.54 41.29
N GLN A 114 2.17 -9.63 40.97
CA GLN A 114 2.63 -9.79 39.59
C GLN A 114 2.15 -11.11 38.97
N MET A 115 2.24 -12.22 39.70
CA MET A 115 1.76 -13.52 39.22
C MET A 115 0.26 -13.50 38.92
N LEU A 116 -0.56 -12.84 39.77
CA LEU A 116 -1.98 -12.67 39.52
C LEU A 116 -2.25 -11.83 38.27
N GLN A 117 -1.53 -10.71 38.09
CA GLN A 117 -1.66 -9.85 36.92
C GLN A 117 -1.32 -10.60 35.62
N GLN A 118 -0.26 -11.40 35.63
CA GLN A 118 0.14 -12.26 34.50
C GLN A 118 -0.96 -13.28 34.17
N TRP A 119 -1.50 -13.96 35.18
CA TRP A 119 -2.60 -14.91 34.98
C TRP A 119 -3.83 -14.26 34.31
N PHE A 120 -4.25 -13.08 34.78
CA PHE A 120 -5.36 -12.35 34.15
C PHE A 120 -5.02 -11.84 32.75
N ALA A 121 -3.78 -11.44 32.48
CA ALA A 121 -3.33 -11.03 31.15
C ALA A 121 -3.38 -12.21 30.16
N GLU A 122 -2.87 -13.37 30.55
CA GLU A 122 -2.92 -14.60 29.76
C GLU A 122 -4.34 -15.02 29.42
N ARG A 123 -5.26 -14.97 30.38
CA ARG A 123 -6.68 -15.26 30.10
C ARG A 123 -7.30 -14.29 29.09
N ARG A 124 -6.99 -12.99 29.19
CA ARG A 124 -7.48 -12.00 28.21
C ARG A 124 -6.92 -12.28 26.81
N MET A 125 -5.65 -12.67 26.70
CA MET A 125 -5.04 -13.04 25.43
C MET A 125 -5.70 -14.28 24.82
N GLN A 126 -5.99 -15.32 25.62
CA GLN A 126 -6.71 -16.51 25.19
C GLN A 126 -8.15 -16.21 24.73
N GLN A 127 -8.83 -15.28 25.41
CA GLN A 127 -10.16 -14.83 25.00
C GLN A 127 -10.12 -14.04 23.69
N SER A 128 -9.14 -13.15 23.51
CA SER A 128 -9.03 -12.39 22.26
C SER A 128 -8.68 -13.29 21.07
N SER A 129 -7.77 -14.26 21.25
CA SER A 129 -7.37 -15.17 20.16
C SER A 129 -8.48 -16.13 19.72
N SER A 130 -9.40 -16.47 20.62
CA SER A 130 -10.58 -17.31 20.31
C SER A 130 -11.76 -16.53 19.73
N SER A 131 -11.72 -15.20 19.78
CA SER A 131 -12.81 -14.33 19.29
C SER A 131 -12.63 -13.84 17.84
N THR A 132 -11.52 -14.18 17.19
CA THR A 132 -11.28 -13.86 15.78
C THR A 132 -12.05 -14.85 14.89
N PRO A 133 -13.00 -14.39 14.04
CA PRO A 133 -13.69 -15.25 13.08
C PRO A 133 -12.76 -15.77 11.96
#